data_AF-A0A7W0RA38-F1
#
_entry.id   AF-A0A7W0RA38-F1
#
_cell.length_a   1.000
_cell.length_b   1.000
_cell.length_c   1.000
_cell.angle_alpha   90.00
_cell.angle_beta   90.00
_cell.angle_gamma   90.00
#
_symmetry.space_group_name_H-M   'P 1'
#
loop_
_entity.id
_entity.type
_entity.pdbx_description
1 polymer ?
#
loop_
_entity_poly.entity_id
_entity_poly.type
_entity_poly.pdbx_seq_one_letter_code
_entity_poly.pdbx_strand_id
1 'polypeptide(L)' 'MRGVFITGTDTGTGKSVLAATICSALAARGERVGAFKPVVTGLEAAPAGDWAPDHELLAAAGGG' A
#
# COMPACT_ATOMS: atom_id res chain seq x y z
N MET A 1 15.49 -6.83 -12.51
CA MET A 1 14.70 -6.20 -11.43
C MET A 1 13.51 -5.51 -12.08
N ARG A 2 12.27 -5.80 -11.68
CA ARG A 2 11.04 -5.16 -12.19
C ARG A 2 10.43 -4.35 -11.05
N GLY A 3 10.11 -3.08 -11.27
CA GLY A 3 9.54 -2.18 -10.26
C GLY A 3 8.39 -1.37 -10.83
N VAL A 4 7.41 -1.03 -9.99
CA VAL A 4 6.27 -0.17 -10.34
C VAL A 4 6.28 1.02 -9.40
N PHE A 5 6.28 2.23 -9.96
CA PHE A 5 6.18 3.47 -9.18
C PHE A 5 4.77 4.03 -9.30
N ILE A 6 4.08 4.16 -8.17
CA ILE A 6 2.69 4.66 -8.12
C ILE A 6 2.74 6.14 -7.72
N THR A 7 2.33 7.00 -8.65
CA THR A 7 2.14 8.44 -8.43
C THR A 7 0.66 8.78 -8.31
N GLY A 8 0.35 9.96 -7.81
CA GLY A 8 -1.01 10.50 -7.81
C GLY A 8 -0.99 12.01 -7.59
N THR A 9 -2.09 12.64 -7.98
CA THR A 9 -2.20 14.10 -8.09
C THR A 9 -2.34 14.83 -6.76
N ASP A 10 -2.76 14.12 -5.71
CA ASP A 10 -2.99 14.69 -4.37
C ASP A 10 -2.73 13.63 -3.28
N THR A 11 -2.72 14.04 -2.00
CA THR A 11 -2.73 13.17 -0.83
C THR A 11 -4.11 12.51 -0.67
N GLY A 12 -4.18 11.32 -0.06
CA GLY A 12 -5.47 10.65 0.18
C GLY A 12 -6.15 10.01 -1.05
N THR A 13 -5.60 10.15 -2.26
CA THR A 13 -6.17 9.57 -3.50
C THR A 13 -6.12 8.04 -3.61
N GLY A 14 -5.82 7.30 -2.54
CA GLY A 14 -5.83 5.83 -2.53
C GLY A 14 -4.58 5.14 -3.11
N LYS A 15 -3.47 5.88 -3.31
CA LYS A 15 -2.21 5.30 -3.83
C LYS A 15 -1.69 4.11 -2.99
N SER A 16 -1.84 4.18 -1.65
CA SER A 16 -1.38 3.11 -0.76
C SER A 16 -2.26 1.87 -0.86
N VAL A 17 -3.58 2.04 -0.97
CA VAL A 17 -4.52 0.95 -1.25
C VAL A 17 -4.21 0.28 -2.59
N LEU A 18 -3.94 1.07 -3.63
CA LEU A 18 -3.56 0.53 -4.94
C LEU A 18 -2.25 -0.28 -4.87
N ALA A 19 -1.24 0.25 -4.18
CA ALA A 19 0.04 -0.43 -3.97
C ALA A 19 -0.15 -1.77 -3.23
N ALA A 20 -0.94 -1.77 -2.16
CA ALA A 20 -1.26 -2.98 -1.40
C ALA A 20 -2.02 -4.01 -2.24
N THR A 21 -2.97 -3.56 -3.07
CA THR A 21 -3.74 -4.44 -3.97
C THR A 21 -2.85 -5.11 -5.00
N ILE A 22 -1.92 -4.37 -5.61
CA ILE A 22 -0.95 -4.92 -6.56
C ILE A 22 -0.03 -5.94 -5.87
N CYS A 23 0.47 -5.62 -4.68
CA CYS A 23 1.31 -6.54 -3.92
C CYS A 23 0.55 -7.82 -3.55
N SER A 24 -0.67 -7.69 -3.02
CA SER A 24 -1.52 -8.83 -2.68
C SER A 24 -1.80 -9.72 -3.89
N ALA A 25 -2.12 -9.14 -5.05
CA ALA A 25 -2.37 -9.89 -6.27
C ALA A 25 -1.13 -10.63 -6.79
N LEU A 26 0.07 -10.05 -6.65
CA LEU A 26 1.33 -10.70 -7.03
C LEU A 26 1.68 -11.82 -6.04
N ALA A 27 1.55 -11.57 -4.74
CA ALA A 27 1.77 -12.57 -3.70
C ALA A 27 0.82 -13.77 -3.88
N ALA A 28 -0.46 -13.54 -4.19
CA ALA A 28 -1.43 -14.59 -4.49
C ALA A 28 -1.07 -15.46 -5.71
N ARG A 29 -0.20 -14.96 -6.60
CA ARG A 29 0.35 -15.69 -7.75
C ARG A 29 1.67 -16.41 -7.43
N GLY A 30 2.14 -16.36 -6.18
CA GLY A 30 3.41 -16.95 -5.75
C GLY A 30 4.63 -16.11 -6.09
N GLU A 31 4.46 -14.85 -6.51
CA GLU A 31 5.56 -13.95 -6.83
C GLU A 31 6.17 -13.35 -5.56
N ARG A 32 7.50 -13.20 -5.54
CA ARG A 32 8.18 -12.45 -4.48
C ARG A 32 8.01 -10.95 -4.74
N VAL A 33 7.26 -10.29 -3.88
CA VAL A 33 6.96 -8.85 -3.99
C VAL A 33 7.30 -8.15 -2.68
N GLY A 34 7.76 -6.91 -2.77
CA GLY A 34 7.98 -6.03 -1.63
C GLY A 34 7.36 -4.67 -1.90
N ALA A 35 6.76 -4.07 -0.87
CA ALA A 35 6.26 -2.71 -0.90
C ALA A 35 7.28 -1.77 -0.24
N PHE A 36 7.55 -0.63 -0.86
CA PHE A 36 8.41 0.41 -0.28
C PHE A 36 7.68 1.76 -0.33
N LYS A 37 7.39 2.32 0.85
CA LYS A 37 6.75 3.63 1.01
C LYS A 37 7.75 4.55 1.72
N PRO A 38 8.56 5.34 0.98
CA PRO A 38 9.62 6.16 1.57
C PRO A 38 9.09 7.29 2.45
N VAL A 39 7.84 7.71 2.22
CA VAL A 39 7.19 8.78 2.97
C VAL A 39 5.80 8.33 3.40
N VAL A 40 5.59 8.23 4.70
CA VAL A 40 4.27 7.96 5.29
C VAL A 40 3.65 9.32 5.68
N THR A 41 2.66 9.76 4.91
CA THR A 41 1.80 10.91 5.26
C THR A 41 0.41 10.42 5.69
N GLY A 42 -0.27 11.18 6.56
CA GLY A 42 -1.65 10.86 6.99
C GLY A 42 -1.80 10.02 8.27
N LEU A 43 -0.81 10.02 9.17
CA LEU A 43 -0.91 9.35 10.48
C LEU A 43 -1.87 10.04 11.47
N GLU A 44 -2.41 11.22 11.13
CA GLU A 44 -3.27 12.03 12.01
C GLU A 44 -4.77 11.79 11.81
N ALA A 45 -5.18 11.08 10.75
CA ALA A 45 -6.57 10.73 10.54
C ALA A 45 -6.75 9.23 10.76
N ALA A 46 -7.17 8.84 11.97
CA ALA A 46 -7.92 7.59 12.09
C ALA A 46 -9.08 7.68 11.08
N PRO A 47 -9.21 6.73 10.13
CA PRO A 47 -10.34 6.78 9.22
C PRO A 47 -11.62 6.73 10.06
N ALA A 48 -12.54 7.65 9.78
CA ALA A 48 -13.90 7.55 10.29
C ALA A 48 -14.60 6.37 9.59
N GLY A 49 -14.27 5.14 9.97
CA GLY A 49 -14.79 3.91 9.39
C GLY A 49 -14.03 2.66 9.84
N ASP A 50 -14.66 1.49 9.67
CA ASP A 50 -14.19 0.17 10.15
C ASP A 50 -12.92 -0.38 9.44
N TRP A 51 -12.17 0.47 8.73
CA TRP A 51 -11.02 0.04 7.93
C TRP A 51 -9.72 0.31 8.67
N ALA A 52 -8.81 -0.66 8.63
CA ALA A 52 -7.46 -0.49 9.16
C ALA A 52 -6.73 0.66 8.42
N PRO A 53 -5.89 1.45 9.12
CA PRO A 53 -5.08 2.49 8.50
C PRO A 53 -4.28 1.99 7.27
N ASP A 54 -4.17 2.81 6.23
CA ASP A 54 -3.53 2.48 4.94
C ASP A 54 -2.11 1.88 5.05
N HIS A 55 -1.36 2.21 6.09
CA HIS A 55 -0.01 1.68 6.30
C HIS A 55 -0.02 0.23 6.80
N GLU A 56 -1.04 -0.17 7.56
CA GLU A 56 -1.24 -1.55 8.02
C GLU A 56 -1.69 -2.45 6.87
N LEU A 57 -2.57 -1.96 6.00
CA LEU A 57 -2.97 -2.66 4.77
C LEU A 57 -1.77 -2.94 3.86
N LEU A 58 -0.85 -1.97 3.73
CA LEU A 58 0.35 -2.11 2.92
C LEU A 58 1.34 -3.11 3.56
N ALA A 59 1.53 -3.04 4.89
CA ALA A 59 2.40 -3.96 5.61
C ALA A 59 1.89 -5.41 5.54
N ALA A 60 0.57 -5.62 5.69
CA ALA A 60 -0.04 -6.95 5.57
C ALA A 60 0.09 -7.56 4.16
N ALA A 61 0.16 -6.72 3.12
CA ALA A 61 0.33 -7.17 1.73
C ALA A 61 1.79 -7.43 1.34
N GLY A 62 2.74 -6.80 2.01
CA GLY A 62 4.17 -7.00 1.81
C GLY A 62 4.71 -8.04 2.79
N GLY A 63 4.53 -9.33 2.47
CA GLY A 63 5.04 -10.42 3.29
C GLY A 63 6.55 -10.27 3.57
N GLY A 64 6.87 -10.04 4.85
CA GLY A 64 8.21 -9.94 5.43
C GLY A 64 8.12 -9.59 6.90
#